data_AF-A0A356QJN1-F1
#
_entry.id   AF-A0A356QJN1-F1
#
_cell.length_a   1.000
_cell.length_b   1.000
_cell.length_c   1.000
_cell.angle_alpha   90.00
_cell.angle_beta   90.00
_cell.angle_gamma   90.00
#
_symmetry.space_group_name_H-M   'P 1'
#
loop_
_entity.id
_entity.type
_entity.pdbx_description
1 polymer ?
#
loop_
_entity_poly.entity_id
_entity_poly.type
_entity_poly.pdbx_seq_one_letter_code
_entity_poly.pdbx_strand_id
1 'polypeptide(L)'
;MHGLLRRLFAPRWQHPDPEVRRKALHQLDPQQTEQREALHTLANDSDSTIQLAALLALDDLNGLLVAYEQHSQDEAWFNAVCQRLTGAEGHVDLQQRQAHVESLTDQRLLNTIAMQGDNLGLRLTALKQLTSEEDWVQQACHNSVAAVRHQAAERVNDEENLKRLLKEARRDRQVVRFAKEKLTQLRNDAEWLAEQQAQREHLLTQLEQHARAPWEPLYGGRFRHLEREWQHLSHPPSVSQEQRFHQAVLSCRKTLHDHETQEQARQQSLA
;
A
#
# COMPACT_ATOMS: atom_id res chain seq x y z
N MET A 1 -6.79 -62.02 -8.90
CA MET A 1 -7.69 -61.97 -7.71
C MET A 1 -6.98 -61.38 -6.48
N HIS A 2 -6.38 -60.20 -6.58
CA HIS A 2 -5.65 -59.57 -5.46
C HIS A 2 -6.33 -58.31 -4.88
N GLY A 3 -7.35 -57.77 -5.56
CA GLY A 3 -8.02 -56.52 -5.12
C GLY A 3 -9.12 -56.71 -4.08
N LEU A 4 -9.80 -57.87 -4.05
CA LEU A 4 -10.92 -58.13 -3.14
C LEU A 4 -10.47 -58.54 -1.72
N LEU A 5 -9.38 -59.31 -1.61
CA LEU A 5 -8.83 -59.72 -0.30
C LEU A 5 -8.05 -58.58 0.40
N ARG A 6 -7.41 -57.66 -0.36
CA ARG A 6 -6.77 -56.47 0.22
C ARG A 6 -7.76 -55.55 0.95
N ARG A 7 -9.03 -55.50 0.53
CA ARG A 7 -10.08 -54.65 1.12
C ARG A 7 -10.60 -55.16 2.47
N LEU A 8 -10.48 -56.45 2.76
CA LEU A 8 -10.93 -57.03 4.03
C LEU A 8 -9.90 -56.87 5.17
N PHE A 9 -8.64 -56.56 4.83
CA PHE A 9 -7.56 -56.31 5.79
C PHE A 9 -6.95 -54.91 5.63
N ALA A 10 -7.53 -54.06 4.79
CA ALA A 10 -7.07 -52.69 4.63
C ALA A 10 -7.31 -51.94 5.95
N PRO A 11 -6.33 -51.15 6.43
CA PRO A 11 -6.52 -50.37 7.64
C PRO A 11 -7.65 -49.35 7.43
N ARG A 12 -8.37 -49.03 8.50
CA ARG A 12 -9.61 -48.21 8.43
C ARG A 12 -9.41 -46.84 7.78
N TRP A 13 -8.19 -46.30 7.82
CA TRP A 13 -7.84 -45.03 7.17
C TRP A 13 -7.80 -45.11 5.63
N GLN A 14 -7.81 -46.30 5.03
CA GLN A 14 -7.92 -46.50 3.57
C GLN A 14 -9.35 -46.82 3.11
N HIS A 15 -10.34 -46.71 4.00
CA HIS A 15 -11.72 -47.10 3.68
C HIS A 15 -12.35 -46.16 2.62
N PRO A 16 -13.22 -46.65 1.70
CA PRO A 16 -13.85 -45.80 0.68
C PRO A 16 -14.74 -44.68 1.23
N ASP A 17 -15.33 -44.89 2.41
CA ASP A 17 -16.14 -43.90 3.12
C ASP A 17 -15.26 -42.88 3.87
N PRO A 18 -15.32 -41.57 3.52
CA PRO A 18 -14.60 -40.51 4.21
C PRO A 18 -14.85 -40.46 5.72
N GLU A 19 -16.07 -40.77 6.18
CA GLU A 19 -16.40 -40.75 7.60
C GLU A 19 -15.62 -41.81 8.39
N VAL A 20 -15.41 -42.98 7.80
CA VAL A 20 -14.61 -44.05 8.40
C VAL A 20 -13.14 -43.66 8.44
N ARG A 21 -12.63 -43.02 7.38
CA ARG A 21 -11.25 -42.52 7.33
C ARG A 21 -11.01 -41.41 8.35
N ARG A 22 -11.91 -40.43 8.46
CA ARG A 22 -11.81 -39.34 9.46
C ARG A 22 -11.78 -39.88 10.89
N LYS A 23 -12.62 -40.85 11.21
CA LYS A 23 -12.59 -41.52 12.54
C LYS A 23 -11.28 -42.26 12.79
N ALA A 24 -10.72 -42.91 11.77
CA ALA A 24 -9.45 -43.60 11.89
C ALA A 24 -8.27 -42.62 12.06
N LEU A 25 -8.29 -41.48 11.36
CA LEU A 25 -7.26 -40.45 11.44
C LEU A 25 -7.04 -39.97 12.88
N HIS A 26 -8.12 -39.70 13.63
CA HIS A 26 -8.03 -39.26 15.03
C HIS A 26 -7.36 -40.28 15.98
N GLN A 27 -7.16 -41.52 15.54
CA GLN A 27 -6.51 -42.58 16.32
C GLN A 27 -5.04 -42.79 15.91
N LEU A 28 -4.56 -42.10 14.88
CA LEU A 28 -3.18 -42.20 14.41
C LEU A 28 -2.26 -41.33 15.27
N ASP A 29 -1.17 -41.92 15.72
CA ASP A 29 -0.09 -41.28 16.47
C ASP A 29 1.05 -40.88 15.50
N PRO A 30 1.32 -39.58 15.30
CA PRO A 30 2.38 -39.10 14.41
C PRO A 30 3.80 -39.44 14.90
N GLN A 31 3.96 -39.93 16.13
CA GLN A 31 5.25 -40.39 16.68
C GLN A 31 5.58 -41.83 16.26
N GLN A 32 4.59 -42.62 15.82
CA GLN A 32 4.78 -43.99 15.36
C GLN A 32 5.01 -44.01 13.84
N THR A 33 6.12 -44.59 13.37
CA THR A 33 6.54 -44.54 11.96
C THR A 33 5.44 -44.97 10.97
N GLU A 34 4.82 -46.14 11.17
CA GLU A 34 3.79 -46.66 10.27
C GLU A 34 2.52 -45.78 10.25
N GLN A 35 2.16 -45.21 11.41
CA GLN A 35 0.98 -44.34 11.52
C GLN A 35 1.26 -42.94 10.97
N ARG A 36 2.50 -42.48 11.08
CA ARG A 36 2.98 -41.27 10.40
C ARG A 36 2.95 -41.42 8.88
N GLU A 37 3.34 -42.56 8.34
CA GLU A 37 3.20 -42.85 6.89
C GLU A 37 1.72 -42.86 6.45
N ALA A 38 0.83 -43.40 7.28
CA ALA A 38 -0.61 -43.32 7.04
C ALA A 38 -1.10 -41.87 7.02
N LEU A 39 -0.67 -41.02 7.96
CA LEU A 39 -0.98 -39.59 7.96
C LEU A 39 -0.43 -38.88 6.72
N HIS A 40 0.79 -39.18 6.27
CA HIS A 40 1.32 -38.61 5.02
C HIS A 40 0.49 -39.00 3.79
N THR A 41 -0.09 -40.21 3.78
CA THR A 41 -1.02 -40.63 2.73
C THR A 41 -2.33 -39.83 2.81
N LEU A 42 -2.87 -39.65 4.02
CA LEU A 42 -4.09 -38.86 4.26
C LEU A 42 -3.89 -37.34 4.04
N ALA A 43 -2.66 -36.83 4.09
CA ALA A 43 -2.35 -35.45 3.75
C ALA A 43 -2.55 -35.12 2.25
N ASN A 44 -2.82 -36.15 1.43
CA ASN A 44 -3.20 -36.04 0.02
C ASN A 44 -4.60 -36.61 -0.24
N ASP A 45 -5.45 -36.68 0.80
CA ASP A 45 -6.82 -37.18 0.67
C ASP A 45 -7.66 -36.29 -0.25
N SER A 46 -8.59 -36.90 -0.99
CA SER A 46 -9.55 -36.18 -1.82
C SER A 46 -10.60 -35.43 -1.00
N ASP A 47 -10.81 -35.82 0.26
CA ASP A 47 -11.66 -35.09 1.19
C ASP A 47 -10.85 -34.01 1.91
N SER A 48 -11.23 -32.73 1.70
CA SER A 48 -10.48 -31.58 2.21
C SER A 48 -10.39 -31.55 3.74
N THR A 49 -11.39 -32.07 4.44
CA THR A 49 -11.39 -32.09 5.91
C THR A 49 -10.40 -33.12 6.46
N ILE A 50 -10.28 -34.26 5.79
CA ILE A 50 -9.30 -35.29 6.12
C ILE A 50 -7.89 -34.80 5.79
N GLN A 51 -7.73 -34.18 4.63
CA GLN A 51 -6.46 -33.59 4.20
C GLN A 51 -5.94 -32.58 5.23
N LEU A 52 -6.78 -31.61 5.61
CA LEU A 52 -6.45 -30.61 6.62
C LEU A 52 -6.10 -31.26 7.97
N ALA A 53 -6.92 -32.20 8.44
CA ALA A 53 -6.69 -32.88 9.71
C ALA A 53 -5.37 -33.67 9.73
N ALA A 54 -5.00 -34.30 8.62
CA ALA A 54 -3.76 -35.05 8.50
C ALA A 54 -2.53 -34.12 8.53
N LEU A 55 -2.58 -33.01 7.79
CA LEU A 55 -1.52 -32.00 7.79
C LEU A 55 -1.33 -31.38 9.18
N LEU A 56 -2.43 -31.08 9.88
CA LEU A 56 -2.39 -30.58 11.25
C LEU A 56 -1.79 -31.59 12.23
N ALA A 57 -2.15 -32.87 12.12
CA ALA A 57 -1.62 -33.95 12.96
C ALA A 57 -0.11 -34.20 12.72
N LEU A 58 0.37 -33.99 11.49
CA LEU A 58 1.79 -34.09 11.15
C LEU A 58 2.61 -32.86 11.55
N ASP A 59 1.94 -31.77 11.93
CA ASP A 59 2.51 -30.43 12.08
C ASP A 59 3.24 -29.95 10.81
N ASP A 60 2.71 -30.31 9.64
CA ASP A 60 3.30 -30.01 8.33
C ASP A 60 2.85 -28.63 7.83
N LEU A 61 3.51 -27.57 8.30
CA LEU A 61 3.22 -26.20 7.85
C LEU A 61 3.46 -25.99 6.36
N ASN A 62 4.47 -26.65 5.78
CA ASN A 62 4.76 -26.55 4.35
C ASN A 62 3.60 -27.12 3.53
N GLY A 63 3.19 -28.35 3.84
CA GLY A 63 2.05 -29.00 3.19
C GLY A 63 0.77 -28.21 3.40
N LEU A 64 0.56 -27.65 4.59
CA LEU A 64 -0.60 -26.80 4.90
C LEU A 64 -0.65 -25.55 4.02
N LEU A 65 0.47 -24.85 3.84
CA LEU A 65 0.54 -23.64 3.01
C LEU A 65 0.33 -23.95 1.52
N VAL A 66 0.94 -25.03 1.02
CA VAL A 66 0.75 -25.47 -0.37
C VAL A 66 -0.70 -25.83 -0.65
N ALA A 67 -1.34 -26.59 0.24
CA ALA A 67 -2.75 -26.96 0.07
C ALA A 67 -3.69 -25.77 0.26
N TYR A 68 -3.37 -24.82 1.15
CA TYR A 68 -4.16 -23.61 1.39
C TYR A 68 -4.36 -22.76 0.13
N GLU A 69 -3.42 -22.75 -0.83
CA GLU A 69 -3.59 -22.01 -2.09
C GLU A 69 -4.89 -22.38 -2.83
N GLN A 70 -5.30 -23.66 -2.73
CA GLN A 70 -6.53 -24.17 -3.34
C GLN A 70 -7.77 -24.02 -2.43
N HIS A 71 -7.56 -23.64 -1.17
CA HIS A 71 -8.58 -23.57 -0.11
C HIS A 71 -8.65 -22.20 0.56
N SER A 72 -8.15 -21.13 -0.08
CA SER A 72 -8.05 -19.79 0.52
C SER A 72 -9.39 -19.15 0.94
N GLN A 73 -10.51 -19.64 0.41
CA GLN A 73 -11.86 -19.21 0.78
C GLN A 73 -12.50 -20.08 1.88
N ASP A 74 -11.85 -21.17 2.27
CA ASP A 74 -12.33 -22.05 3.33
C ASP A 74 -11.84 -21.54 4.70
N GLU A 75 -12.79 -21.19 5.56
CA GLU A 75 -12.51 -20.66 6.90
C GLU A 75 -11.76 -21.66 7.80
N ALA A 76 -11.99 -22.96 7.66
CA ALA A 76 -11.27 -23.95 8.46
C ALA A 76 -9.78 -23.96 8.11
N TRP A 77 -9.48 -23.90 6.80
CA TRP A 77 -8.12 -23.81 6.29
C TRP A 77 -7.44 -22.49 6.66
N PHE A 78 -8.14 -21.36 6.49
CA PHE A 78 -7.64 -20.05 6.90
C PHE A 78 -7.27 -20.02 8.39
N ASN A 79 -8.16 -20.50 9.25
CA ASN A 79 -7.94 -20.50 10.70
C ASN A 79 -6.77 -21.42 11.09
N ALA A 80 -6.69 -22.61 10.49
CA ALA A 80 -5.59 -23.55 10.72
C ALA A 80 -4.23 -22.96 10.34
N VAL A 81 -4.12 -22.36 9.14
CA VAL A 81 -2.90 -21.68 8.69
C VAL A 81 -2.54 -20.52 9.62
N CYS A 82 -3.52 -19.70 10.00
CA CYS A 82 -3.31 -18.61 10.95
C CYS A 82 -2.77 -19.12 12.29
N GLN A 83 -3.38 -20.16 12.87
CA GLN A 83 -2.96 -20.70 14.17
C GLN A 83 -1.53 -21.22 14.12
N ARG A 84 -1.14 -21.90 13.03
CA ARG A 84 0.24 -22.38 12.83
C ARG A 84 1.23 -21.24 12.63
N LEU A 85 0.94 -20.27 11.75
CA LEU A 85 1.85 -19.15 11.49
C LEU A 85 1.98 -18.22 12.70
N THR A 86 0.89 -17.93 13.41
CA THR A 86 0.91 -17.06 14.60
C THR A 86 1.58 -17.71 15.81
N GLY A 87 1.81 -19.02 15.79
CA GLY A 87 2.34 -19.78 16.93
C GLY A 87 1.30 -20.04 18.02
N ALA A 88 0.01 -19.82 17.74
CA ALA A 88 -1.07 -20.15 18.67
C ALA A 88 -1.22 -21.66 18.86
N GLU A 89 -0.94 -22.44 17.80
CA GLU A 89 -0.87 -23.89 17.84
C GLU A 89 0.28 -24.42 16.98
N GLY A 90 0.61 -25.70 17.17
CA GLY A 90 1.71 -26.38 16.47
C GLY A 90 3.06 -26.20 17.16
N HIS A 91 4.09 -26.78 16.57
CA HIS A 91 5.45 -26.84 17.12
C HIS A 91 6.51 -26.34 16.15
N VAL A 92 6.11 -25.84 14.97
CA VAL A 92 7.01 -25.19 14.02
C VAL A 92 7.69 -23.98 14.66
N ASP A 93 9.03 -23.98 14.59
CA ASP A 93 9.84 -22.95 15.22
C ASP A 93 9.61 -21.56 14.60
N LEU A 94 9.96 -20.52 15.37
CA LEU A 94 9.76 -19.14 14.95
C LEU A 94 10.50 -18.79 13.66
N GLN A 95 11.70 -19.33 13.44
CA GLN A 95 12.52 -19.00 12.28
C GLN A 95 11.88 -19.53 10.99
N GLN A 96 11.38 -20.76 11.02
CA GLN A 96 10.63 -21.34 9.91
C GLN A 96 9.34 -20.56 9.63
N ARG A 97 8.58 -20.22 10.69
CA ARG A 97 7.36 -19.38 10.54
C ARG A 97 7.69 -18.03 9.91
N GLN A 98 8.76 -17.37 10.35
CA GLN A 98 9.19 -16.08 9.78
C GLN A 98 9.54 -16.20 8.29
N ALA A 99 10.29 -17.25 7.90
CA ALA A 99 10.65 -17.48 6.51
C ALA A 99 9.40 -17.66 5.61
N HIS A 100 8.38 -18.37 6.09
CA HIS A 100 7.11 -18.47 5.37
C HIS A 100 6.41 -17.12 5.24
N VAL A 101 6.31 -16.38 6.34
CA VAL A 101 5.66 -15.07 6.32
C VAL A 101 6.35 -14.13 5.34
N GLU A 102 7.68 -14.12 5.25
CA GLU A 102 8.44 -13.27 4.30
C GLU A 102 8.10 -13.48 2.81
N SER A 103 7.55 -14.64 2.47
CA SER A 103 7.11 -14.98 1.10
C SER A 103 5.60 -14.85 0.87
N LEU A 104 4.84 -14.52 1.91
CA LEU A 104 3.38 -14.60 1.90
C LEU A 104 2.76 -13.37 1.22
N THR A 105 1.80 -13.59 0.32
CA THR A 105 1.11 -12.50 -0.40
C THR A 105 -0.35 -12.32 0.01
N ASP A 106 -0.94 -13.31 0.69
CA ASP A 106 -2.31 -13.26 1.17
C ASP A 106 -2.47 -12.18 2.26
N GLN A 107 -3.12 -11.07 1.90
CA GLN A 107 -3.31 -9.92 2.78
C GLN A 107 -4.16 -10.24 4.02
N ARG A 108 -5.07 -11.22 3.92
CA ARG A 108 -5.91 -11.63 5.04
C ARG A 108 -5.08 -12.38 6.08
N LEU A 109 -4.23 -13.30 5.64
CA LEU A 109 -3.28 -13.98 6.52
C LEU A 109 -2.28 -12.99 7.14
N LEU A 110 -1.68 -12.12 6.32
CA LEU A 110 -0.73 -11.10 6.78
C LEU A 110 -1.32 -10.20 7.86
N ASN A 111 -2.59 -9.77 7.70
CA ASN A 111 -3.29 -8.98 8.71
C ASN A 111 -3.44 -9.73 10.03
N THR A 112 -3.91 -10.98 9.98
CA THR A 112 -4.08 -11.81 11.18
C THR A 112 -2.74 -12.03 11.89
N ILE A 113 -1.68 -12.30 11.14
CA ILE A 113 -0.34 -12.53 11.70
C ILE A 113 0.20 -11.25 12.34
N ALA A 114 0.07 -10.10 11.69
CA ALA A 114 0.45 -8.82 12.27
C ALA A 114 -0.32 -8.53 13.57
N MET A 115 -1.61 -8.88 13.61
CA MET A 115 -2.50 -8.63 14.74
C MET A 115 -2.33 -9.61 15.91
N GLN A 116 -2.04 -10.88 15.63
CA GLN A 116 -2.16 -11.97 16.59
C GLN A 116 -0.88 -12.77 16.81
N GLY A 117 0.16 -12.60 16.00
CA GLY A 117 1.42 -13.35 16.13
C GLY A 117 2.00 -13.32 17.56
N ASP A 118 2.54 -14.44 18.02
CA ASP A 118 3.15 -14.59 19.35
C ASP A 118 4.45 -13.79 19.51
N ASN A 119 5.08 -13.39 18.41
CA ASN A 119 6.38 -12.73 18.39
C ASN A 119 6.35 -11.36 17.67
N LEU A 120 7.04 -10.36 18.23
CA LEU A 120 7.13 -9.01 17.65
C LEU A 120 7.75 -9.02 16.24
N GLY A 121 8.84 -9.75 16.02
CA GLY A 121 9.51 -9.84 14.73
C GLY A 121 8.57 -10.39 13.66
N LEU A 122 7.86 -11.47 13.99
CA LEU A 122 6.84 -12.07 13.11
C LEU A 122 5.75 -11.05 12.74
N ARG A 123 5.21 -10.32 13.72
CA ARG A 123 4.19 -9.29 13.48
C ARG A 123 4.69 -8.18 12.56
N LEU A 124 5.92 -7.71 12.77
CA LEU A 124 6.52 -6.65 11.96
C LEU A 124 6.84 -7.14 10.54
N THR A 125 7.27 -8.39 10.37
CA THR A 125 7.46 -9.01 9.06
C THR A 125 6.15 -9.08 8.28
N ALA A 126 5.05 -9.47 8.92
CA ALA A 126 3.74 -9.46 8.28
C ALA A 126 3.26 -8.03 7.95
N LEU A 127 3.41 -7.09 8.90
CA LEU A 127 3.07 -5.67 8.69
C LEU A 127 3.80 -5.10 7.47
N LYS A 128 5.08 -5.43 7.25
CA LYS A 128 5.89 -4.96 6.11
C LYS A 128 5.31 -5.36 4.74
N GLN A 129 4.53 -6.42 4.66
CA GLN A 129 3.98 -6.93 3.41
C GLN A 129 2.53 -6.53 3.16
N LEU A 130 1.88 -5.88 4.12
CA LEU A 130 0.57 -5.27 3.93
C LEU A 130 0.68 -4.10 2.94
N THR A 131 -0.25 -4.05 1.98
CA THR A 131 -0.21 -3.09 0.85
C THR A 131 -1.32 -2.05 0.87
N SER A 132 -2.36 -2.23 1.68
CA SER A 132 -3.49 -1.31 1.79
C SER A 132 -3.34 -0.36 2.97
N GLU A 133 -3.67 0.92 2.76
CA GLU A 133 -3.76 1.88 3.87
C GLU A 133 -4.83 1.50 4.90
N GLU A 134 -5.93 0.86 4.48
CA GLU A 134 -6.97 0.40 5.41
C GLU A 134 -6.39 -0.58 6.42
N ASP A 135 -5.56 -1.51 5.95
CA ASP A 135 -4.92 -2.50 6.80
C ASP A 135 -3.95 -1.83 7.78
N TRP A 136 -3.17 -0.85 7.32
CA TRP A 136 -2.30 -0.08 8.20
C TRP A 136 -3.10 0.72 9.25
N VAL A 137 -4.25 1.29 8.90
CA VAL A 137 -5.14 1.94 9.88
C VAL A 137 -5.64 0.93 10.91
N GLN A 138 -6.10 -0.25 10.48
CA GLN A 138 -6.54 -1.30 11.39
C GLN A 138 -5.43 -1.71 12.36
N GLN A 139 -4.20 -1.92 11.87
CA GLN A 139 -3.05 -2.25 12.71
C GLN A 139 -2.68 -1.08 13.63
N ALA A 140 -2.67 0.16 13.16
CA ALA A 140 -2.35 1.35 13.94
C ALA A 140 -3.34 1.59 15.09
N CYS A 141 -4.62 1.29 14.88
CA CYS A 141 -5.68 1.52 15.87
C CYS A 141 -5.80 0.38 16.88
N HIS A 142 -5.69 -0.88 16.42
CA HIS A 142 -6.17 -2.04 17.20
C HIS A 142 -5.08 -3.01 17.64
N ASN A 143 -3.85 -2.90 17.12
CA ASN A 143 -2.80 -3.85 17.48
C ASN A 143 -2.44 -3.74 18.98
N SER A 144 -2.33 -4.88 19.66
CA SER A 144 -1.96 -4.92 21.08
C SER A 144 -0.54 -4.41 21.34
N VAL A 145 0.34 -4.49 20.34
CA VAL A 145 1.76 -4.15 20.46
C VAL A 145 2.02 -2.74 19.92
N ALA A 146 2.51 -1.86 20.80
CA ALA A 146 2.74 -0.45 20.48
C ALA A 146 3.68 -0.24 19.29
N ALA A 147 4.78 -1.00 19.22
CA ALA A 147 5.74 -0.91 18.11
C ALA A 147 5.09 -1.19 16.74
N VAL A 148 4.14 -2.14 16.67
CA VAL A 148 3.40 -2.46 15.44
C VAL A 148 2.45 -1.31 15.10
N ARG A 149 1.73 -0.77 16.11
CA ARG A 149 0.85 0.39 15.90
C ARG A 149 1.60 1.59 15.33
N HIS A 150 2.80 1.87 15.85
CA HIS A 150 3.61 3.02 15.43
C HIS A 150 4.10 2.86 13.99
N GLN A 151 4.66 1.71 13.63
CA GLN A 151 5.11 1.46 12.25
C GLN A 151 3.95 1.45 11.25
N ALA A 152 2.77 1.01 11.65
CA ALA A 152 1.58 1.06 10.81
C ALA A 152 1.14 2.52 10.56
N ALA A 153 1.08 3.33 11.62
CA ALA A 153 0.68 4.74 11.54
C ALA A 153 1.62 5.58 10.66
N GLU A 154 2.93 5.30 10.69
CA GLU A 154 3.92 6.00 9.86
C GLU A 154 3.67 5.84 8.35
N ARG A 155 3.04 4.74 7.93
CA ARG A 155 2.78 4.43 6.51
C ARG A 155 1.49 5.03 5.96
N VAL A 156 0.57 5.46 6.82
CA VAL A 156 -0.68 6.09 6.40
C VAL A 156 -0.37 7.50 5.86
N ASN A 157 -0.93 7.85 4.68
CA ASN A 157 -0.73 9.16 4.06
C ASN A 157 -2.05 9.82 3.64
N ASP A 158 -3.10 9.07 3.39
CA ASP A 158 -4.40 9.62 3.02
C ASP A 158 -5.00 10.48 4.15
N GLU A 159 -5.56 11.63 3.78
CA GLU A 159 -6.09 12.61 4.74
C GLU A 159 -7.23 12.04 5.60
N GLU A 160 -8.14 11.26 5.00
CA GLU A 160 -9.28 10.66 5.71
C GLU A 160 -8.82 9.54 6.64
N ASN A 161 -7.85 8.73 6.22
CA ASN A 161 -7.23 7.73 7.08
C ASN A 161 -6.46 8.35 8.25
N LEU A 162 -5.74 9.44 8.03
CA LEU A 162 -5.07 10.18 9.12
C LEU A 162 -6.10 10.74 10.13
N LYS A 163 -7.23 11.28 9.66
CA LYS A 163 -8.34 11.70 10.53
C LYS A 163 -8.91 10.54 11.34
N ARG A 164 -9.02 9.34 10.75
CA ARG A 164 -9.45 8.13 11.47
C ARG A 164 -8.46 7.74 12.57
N LEU A 165 -7.16 7.81 12.32
CA LEU A 165 -6.15 7.57 13.37
C LEU A 165 -6.35 8.49 14.58
N LEU A 166 -6.65 9.78 14.37
CA LEU A 166 -6.93 10.72 15.47
C LEU A 166 -8.16 10.34 16.29
N LYS A 167 -9.17 9.74 15.65
CA LYS A 167 -10.43 9.36 16.28
C LYS A 167 -10.34 8.03 17.03
N GLU A 168 -9.77 7.03 16.39
CA GLU A 168 -9.78 5.63 16.84
C GLU A 168 -8.59 5.32 17.76
N ALA A 169 -7.37 5.80 17.42
CA ALA A 169 -6.16 5.55 18.19
C ALA A 169 -5.90 6.59 19.31
N ARG A 170 -6.94 7.27 19.80
CA ARG A 170 -6.86 8.40 20.76
C ARG A 170 -6.06 8.14 22.05
N ARG A 171 -5.85 6.87 22.41
CA ARG A 171 -5.09 6.45 23.60
C ARG A 171 -3.58 6.32 23.34
N ASP A 172 -3.18 6.17 22.08
CA ASP A 172 -1.78 6.10 21.68
C ASP A 172 -1.28 7.47 21.23
N ARG A 173 -0.57 8.15 22.14
CA ARG A 173 -0.09 9.52 21.91
C ARG A 173 0.86 9.63 20.72
N GLN A 174 1.63 8.58 20.44
CA GLN A 174 2.58 8.58 19.32
C GLN A 174 1.85 8.51 17.99
N VAL A 175 0.86 7.62 17.87
CA VAL A 175 0.00 7.53 16.67
C VAL A 175 -0.73 8.85 16.43
N VAL A 176 -1.32 9.44 17.48
CA VAL A 176 -1.99 10.74 17.39
C VAL A 176 -1.02 11.85 16.95
N ARG A 177 0.21 11.85 17.46
CA ARG A 177 1.23 12.83 17.06
C ARG A 177 1.56 12.70 15.58
N PHE A 178 1.88 11.49 15.11
CA PHE A 178 2.18 11.24 13.70
C PHE A 178 1.05 11.67 12.76
N ALA A 179 -0.20 11.36 13.12
CA ALA A 179 -1.35 11.74 12.32
C ALA A 179 -1.49 13.27 12.23
N LYS A 180 -1.31 14.01 13.34
CA LYS A 180 -1.35 15.48 13.35
C LYS A 180 -0.22 16.10 12.52
N GLU A 181 1.00 15.57 12.64
CA GLU A 181 2.17 16.06 11.90
C GLU A 181 1.94 15.91 10.39
N LYS A 182 1.50 14.73 9.93
CA LYS A 182 1.18 14.50 8.51
C LYS A 182 0.02 15.36 8.02
N LEU A 183 -1.06 15.51 8.78
CA LEU A 183 -2.18 16.39 8.40
C LEU A 183 -1.75 17.86 8.29
N THR A 184 -0.88 18.32 9.19
CA THR A 184 -0.31 19.67 9.13
C THR A 184 0.57 19.83 7.89
N GLN A 185 1.38 18.83 7.57
CA GLN A 185 2.20 18.81 6.36
C GLN A 185 1.34 18.89 5.09
N LEU A 186 0.32 18.03 4.96
CA LEU A 186 -0.60 18.04 3.81
C LEU A 186 -1.27 19.41 3.62
N ARG A 187 -1.70 20.02 4.73
CA ARG A 187 -2.29 21.36 4.70
C ARG A 187 -1.30 22.41 4.23
N ASN A 188 -0.09 22.43 4.79
CA ASN A 188 0.95 23.39 4.42
C ASN A 188 1.35 23.24 2.95
N ASP A 189 1.46 22.00 2.44
CA ASP A 189 1.77 21.72 1.05
C ASP A 189 0.66 22.20 0.11
N ALA A 190 -0.61 22.00 0.49
CA ALA A 190 -1.76 22.49 -0.26
C ALA A 190 -1.85 24.03 -0.26
N GLU A 191 -1.64 24.67 0.89
CA GLU A 191 -1.61 26.14 1.01
C GLU A 191 -0.45 26.73 0.18
N TRP A 192 0.75 26.15 0.26
CA TRP A 192 1.89 26.56 -0.55
C TRP A 192 1.62 26.43 -2.04
N LEU A 193 1.06 25.30 -2.49
CA LEU A 193 0.72 25.08 -3.89
C LEU A 193 -0.31 26.10 -4.39
N ALA A 194 -1.35 26.37 -3.60
CA ALA A 194 -2.37 27.35 -3.92
C ALA A 194 -1.79 28.77 -4.03
N GLU A 195 -0.88 29.14 -3.12
CA GLU A 195 -0.20 30.43 -3.17
C GLU A 195 0.66 30.56 -4.44
N GLN A 196 1.44 29.53 -4.79
CA GLN A 196 2.25 29.54 -6.00
C GLN A 196 1.39 29.66 -7.27
N GLN A 197 0.24 28.98 -7.32
CA GLN A 197 -0.70 29.10 -8.42
C GLN A 197 -1.31 30.51 -8.51
N ALA A 198 -1.71 31.10 -7.37
CA ALA A 198 -2.27 32.44 -7.32
C ALA A 198 -1.25 33.52 -7.74
N GLN A 199 0.00 33.42 -7.27
CA GLN A 199 1.09 34.32 -7.67
C GLN A 199 1.34 34.25 -9.18
N ARG A 200 1.37 33.04 -9.75
CA ARG A 200 1.55 32.83 -11.19
C ARG A 200 0.40 33.41 -12.01
N GLU A 201 -0.83 33.16 -11.59
CA GLU A 201 -2.02 33.67 -12.28
C GLU A 201 -2.09 35.21 -12.23
N HIS A 202 -1.71 35.80 -11.09
CA HIS A 202 -1.60 37.24 -10.94
C HIS A 202 -0.59 37.84 -11.93
N LEU A 203 0.61 37.25 -12.00
CA LEU A 203 1.66 37.71 -12.92
C LEU A 203 1.26 37.57 -14.39
N LEU A 204 0.59 36.47 -14.77
CA LEU A 204 0.03 36.31 -16.12
C LEU A 204 -0.97 37.40 -16.43
N THR A 205 -1.90 37.67 -15.51
CA THR A 205 -2.90 38.71 -15.68
C THR A 205 -2.25 40.08 -15.89
N GLN A 206 -1.21 40.41 -15.12
CA GLN A 206 -0.45 41.65 -15.29
C GLN A 206 0.27 41.72 -16.64
N LEU A 207 0.91 40.63 -17.06
CA LEU A 207 1.61 40.55 -18.34
C LEU A 207 0.64 40.66 -19.53
N GLU A 208 -0.51 40.00 -19.47
CA GLU A 208 -1.56 40.06 -20.49
C GLU A 208 -2.18 41.46 -20.58
N GLN A 209 -2.38 42.13 -19.45
CA GLN A 209 -2.82 43.54 -19.42
C GLN A 209 -1.76 44.45 -20.04
N HIS A 210 -0.48 44.26 -19.70
CA HIS A 210 0.62 45.02 -20.25
C HIS A 210 0.78 44.81 -21.76
N ALA A 211 0.60 43.58 -22.24
CA ALA A 211 0.64 43.23 -23.66
C ALA A 211 -0.45 43.93 -24.48
N ARG A 212 -1.58 44.28 -23.87
CA ARG A 212 -2.70 45.02 -24.50
C ARG A 212 -2.59 46.53 -24.36
N ALA A 213 -1.74 47.01 -23.46
CA ALA A 213 -1.56 48.45 -23.23
C ALA A 213 -0.82 49.11 -24.42
N PRO A 214 -1.13 50.37 -24.74
CA PRO A 214 -0.37 51.14 -25.72
C PRO A 214 1.08 51.34 -25.25
N TRP A 215 1.96 51.67 -26.19
CA TRP A 215 3.34 51.99 -25.86
C TRP A 215 3.44 53.25 -24.97
N GLU A 216 4.32 53.19 -23.98
CA GLU A 216 4.71 54.29 -23.09
C GLU A 216 6.24 54.25 -22.89
N PRO A 217 6.90 55.36 -22.51
CA PRO A 217 8.36 55.39 -22.32
C PRO A 217 8.92 54.32 -21.37
N LEU A 218 8.14 53.89 -20.37
CA LEU A 218 8.54 52.85 -19.41
C LEU A 218 8.11 51.42 -19.80
N TYR A 219 7.49 51.23 -20.97
CA TYR A 219 6.92 49.96 -21.40
C TYR A 219 7.95 48.83 -21.37
N GLY A 220 9.09 48.99 -22.06
CA GLY A 220 10.13 47.97 -22.12
C GLY A 220 10.75 47.65 -20.75
N GLY A 221 10.80 48.62 -19.83
CA GLY A 221 11.24 48.40 -18.46
C GLY A 221 10.27 47.53 -17.66
N ARG A 222 8.96 47.83 -17.75
CA ARG A 222 7.90 47.05 -17.11
C ARG A 222 7.83 45.62 -17.67
N PHE A 223 7.90 45.47 -19.00
CA PHE A 223 7.94 44.16 -19.65
C PHE A 223 9.10 43.29 -19.16
N ARG A 224 10.34 43.81 -19.16
CA ARG A 224 11.52 43.08 -18.66
C ARG A 224 11.44 42.76 -17.17
N HIS A 225 10.67 43.52 -16.39
CA HIS A 225 10.43 43.19 -14.99
C HIS A 225 9.51 41.97 -14.87
N LEU A 226 8.37 41.98 -15.56
CA LEU A 226 7.40 40.87 -15.56
C LEU A 226 8.00 39.56 -16.12
N GLU A 227 8.80 39.63 -17.20
CA GLU A 227 9.52 38.46 -17.72
C GLU A 227 10.50 37.87 -16.68
N ARG A 228 11.21 38.73 -15.92
CA ARG A 228 12.12 38.27 -14.86
C ARG A 228 11.36 37.65 -13.70
N GLU A 229 10.28 38.28 -13.25
CA GLU A 229 9.45 37.71 -12.17
C GLU A 229 8.93 36.33 -12.54
N TRP A 230 8.54 36.13 -13.81
CA TRP A 230 8.06 34.83 -14.30
C TRP A 230 9.15 33.74 -14.21
N GLN A 231 10.39 34.09 -14.54
CA GLN A 231 11.55 33.20 -14.46
C GLN A 231 11.96 32.87 -13.02
N HIS A 232 11.65 33.75 -12.06
CA HIS A 232 11.96 33.55 -10.64
C HIS A 232 10.89 32.74 -9.88
N LEU A 233 9.74 32.43 -10.49
CA LEU A 233 8.72 31.61 -9.86
C LEU A 233 9.18 30.15 -9.72
N SER A 234 9.14 29.65 -8.49
CA SER A 234 9.71 28.34 -8.10
C SER A 234 8.91 27.14 -8.64
N HIS A 235 7.58 27.25 -8.69
CA HIS A 235 6.69 26.15 -9.09
C HIS A 235 6.42 26.19 -10.61
N PRO A 236 6.53 25.08 -11.36
CA PRO A 236 6.38 25.08 -12.81
C PRO A 236 4.97 25.53 -13.27
N PRO A 237 4.85 26.19 -14.44
CA PRO A 237 3.55 26.53 -15.02
C PRO A 237 2.84 25.29 -15.57
N SER A 238 1.52 25.37 -15.69
CA SER A 238 0.77 24.43 -16.53
C SER A 238 0.98 24.74 -18.02
N VAL A 239 0.64 23.79 -18.89
CA VAL A 239 0.71 23.97 -20.36
C VAL A 239 -0.09 25.19 -20.81
N SER A 240 -1.28 25.42 -20.24
CA SER A 240 -2.11 26.58 -20.56
C SER A 240 -1.47 27.90 -20.11
N GLN A 241 -0.88 27.91 -18.90
CA GLN A 241 -0.20 29.09 -18.36
C GLN A 241 1.03 29.45 -19.18
N GLU A 242 1.79 28.45 -19.64
CA GLU A 242 2.96 28.65 -20.49
C GLU A 242 2.58 29.22 -21.87
N GLN A 243 1.50 28.73 -22.48
CA GLN A 243 0.97 29.27 -23.73
C GLN A 243 0.54 30.74 -23.59
N ARG A 244 -0.20 31.06 -22.52
CA ARG A 244 -0.62 32.44 -22.20
C ARG A 244 0.58 33.37 -22.04
N PHE A 245 1.60 32.92 -21.31
CA PHE A 245 2.86 33.66 -21.15
C PHE A 245 3.52 33.94 -22.50
N HIS A 246 3.72 32.92 -23.34
CA HIS A 246 4.35 33.08 -24.64
C HIS A 246 3.57 34.03 -25.56
N GLN A 247 2.23 33.93 -25.58
CA GLN A 247 1.40 34.83 -26.36
C GLN A 247 1.55 36.29 -25.90
N ALA A 248 1.49 36.54 -24.58
CA ALA A 248 1.64 37.89 -24.04
C ALA A 248 3.04 38.47 -24.28
N VAL A 249 4.10 37.64 -24.17
CA VAL A 249 5.48 38.00 -24.51
C VAL A 249 5.60 38.42 -25.98
N LEU A 250 5.04 37.63 -26.91
CA LEU A 250 5.07 37.95 -28.34
C LEU A 250 4.36 39.28 -28.63
N SER A 251 3.21 39.52 -28.01
CA SER A 251 2.48 40.80 -28.12
C SER A 251 3.30 41.97 -27.59
N CYS A 252 3.95 41.84 -26.43
CA CYS A 252 4.81 42.90 -25.87
C CYS A 252 5.99 43.22 -26.80
N ARG A 253 6.65 42.20 -27.35
CA ARG A 253 7.77 42.36 -28.28
C ARG A 253 7.34 43.05 -29.57
N LYS A 254 6.15 42.72 -30.08
CA LYS A 254 5.56 43.40 -31.23
C LYS A 254 5.36 44.90 -30.94
N THR A 255 4.75 45.26 -29.81
CA THR A 255 4.52 46.66 -29.43
C THR A 255 5.82 47.47 -29.38
N LEU A 256 6.90 46.90 -28.83
CA LEU A 256 8.22 47.56 -28.80
C LEU A 256 8.80 47.75 -30.21
N HIS A 257 8.73 46.72 -31.05
CA HIS A 257 9.24 46.77 -32.41
C HIS A 257 8.49 47.76 -33.30
N ASP A 258 7.15 47.78 -33.20
CA ASP A 258 6.30 48.71 -33.95
C ASP A 258 6.65 50.18 -33.59
N HIS A 259 6.87 50.46 -32.29
CA HIS A 259 7.28 51.79 -31.83
C HIS A 259 8.69 52.18 -32.32
N GLU A 260 9.69 51.30 -32.21
CA GLU A 260 11.05 51.56 -32.70
C GLU A 260 11.06 51.89 -34.20
N THR A 261 10.26 51.17 -34.98
CA THR A 261 10.14 51.39 -36.43
C THR A 261 9.49 52.75 -36.74
N GLN A 262 8.44 53.14 -36.00
CA GLN A 262 7.78 54.44 -36.17
C GLN A 262 8.70 55.61 -35.82
N GLU A 263 9.47 55.50 -34.73
CA GLU A 263 10.43 56.54 -34.33
C GLU A 263 11.56 56.70 -35.36
N GLN A 264 12.10 55.60 -35.89
CA GLN A 264 13.11 55.65 -36.96
C GLN A 264 12.57 56.32 -38.23
N ALA A 265 11.35 55.97 -38.66
CA ALA A 265 10.71 56.59 -39.82
C ALA A 265 10.46 58.09 -39.62
N ARG A 266 10.09 58.51 -38.41
CA ARG A 266 9.92 59.92 -38.05
C ARG A 266 11.25 60.68 -38.05
N GLN A 267 12.33 60.08 -37.59
CA GLN A 267 13.66 60.70 -37.62
C GLN A 267 14.19 60.85 -39.05
N GLN A 268 13.93 59.87 -39.92
CA GLN A 268 14.32 59.92 -41.34
C GLN A 268 13.50 60.93 -42.17
N SER A 269 12.27 61.24 -41.79
CA SER A 269 11.45 62.24 -42.49
C SER A 269 11.70 63.68 -42.03
N LEU A 270 12.39 63.86 -40.89
CA LEU A 270 12.79 65.15 -40.33
C LEU A 270 14.24 65.54 -40.65
N ALA A 271 15.03 64.60 -41.20
CA ALA A 271 16.40 64.79 -41.67
C ALA A 271 16.44 65.16 -43.16
#